data_AF-A0A439KZX9-F1
#
_entry.id   AF-A0A439KZX9-F1
#
_cell.length_a   1.000
_cell.length_b   1.000
_cell.length_c   1.000
_cell.angle_alpha   90.00
_cell.angle_beta   90.00
_cell.angle_gamma   90.00
#
_symmetry.space_group_name_H-M   'P 1'
#
loop_
_entity.id
_entity.type
_entity.pdbx_description
1 polymer ?
#
loop_
_entity_poly.entity_id
_entity_poly.type
_entity_poly.pdbx_seq_one_letter_code
_entity_poly.pdbx_strand_id
1 'polypeptide(L)'
;MASLRLLLAKPWIWSFVGALLVWLATITFTGGYGGGGMITAALSLAVFTVIVGVGQMFVITLGPGNVDLSLPANIGLASAVAMKVMDGNDAMIAVGLLAAVACGMAVGAANYLLIWALRIPPIIATLSASFIIQSIDISYGRGLQIKPPPGFANFTNWQILGIPVLAILTVLFTIGAAIALQRMIYGRSVLAIGQNIRAAWLAGVNVGRIRFLTYTLSGALGGLDGALLAGYFRGANVDIGNEYLLASIAVVVIGGTSVAGGKANVPGVWGAALFLVLLLTMLNTFGVSAGVRLLLTGLIIVGVIAAAGGQKALR
;
A
#
# COMPACT_ATOMS: atom_id res chain seq x y z
N MET A 1 -34.37 -1.76 -4.19
CA MET A 1 -33.87 -3.11 -3.83
C MET A 1 -32.86 -3.69 -4.84
N ALA A 2 -33.06 -3.55 -6.16
CA ALA A 2 -32.13 -4.10 -7.17
C ALA A 2 -30.71 -3.48 -7.13
N SER A 3 -30.60 -2.16 -6.93
CA SER A 3 -29.32 -1.45 -6.80
C SER A 3 -28.51 -1.89 -5.56
N LEU A 4 -29.19 -2.12 -4.43
CA LEU A 4 -28.56 -2.59 -3.19
C LEU A 4 -28.01 -4.02 -3.35
N ARG A 5 -28.75 -4.91 -4.04
CA ARG A 5 -28.27 -6.27 -4.35
C ARG A 5 -27.06 -6.25 -5.29
N LEU A 6 -27.03 -5.36 -6.27
CA LEU A 6 -25.89 -5.17 -7.18
C LEU A 6 -24.64 -4.62 -6.48
N LEU A 7 -24.82 -3.76 -5.48
CA LEU A 7 -23.72 -3.26 -4.65
C LEU A 7 -23.20 -4.33 -3.68
N LEU A 8 -24.08 -5.07 -3.01
CA LEU A 8 -23.74 -6.17 -2.10
C LEU A 8 -23.06 -7.36 -2.81
N ALA A 9 -23.27 -7.49 -4.12
CA ALA A 9 -22.57 -8.48 -4.94
C ALA A 9 -21.10 -8.16 -5.20
N LYS A 10 -20.64 -6.91 -4.96
CA LYS A 10 -19.25 -6.52 -5.21
C LYS A 10 -18.35 -6.87 -4.00
N PRO A 11 -17.29 -7.68 -4.18
CA PRO A 11 -16.45 -8.14 -3.06
C PRO A 11 -15.84 -7.02 -2.20
N TRP A 12 -15.53 -5.86 -2.80
CA TRP A 12 -14.91 -4.75 -2.05
C TRP A 12 -15.83 -4.11 -1.01
N ILE A 13 -17.16 -4.20 -1.16
CA ILE A 13 -18.07 -3.53 -0.24
C ILE A 13 -17.96 -4.08 1.19
N TRP A 14 -17.60 -5.36 1.32
CA TRP A 14 -17.42 -6.03 2.61
C TRP A 14 -16.29 -5.43 3.43
N SER A 15 -15.24 -4.93 2.79
CA SER A 15 -14.16 -4.23 3.49
C SER A 15 -14.62 -2.90 4.09
N PHE A 16 -15.47 -2.14 3.38
CA PHE A 16 -16.09 -0.92 3.91
C PHE A 16 -17.13 -1.21 4.99
N VAL A 17 -17.91 -2.28 4.85
CA VAL A 17 -18.84 -2.73 5.90
C VAL A 17 -18.06 -3.11 7.15
N GLY A 18 -16.96 -3.86 7.01
CA GLY A 18 -16.06 -4.17 8.13
C GLY A 18 -15.53 -2.90 8.81
N ALA A 19 -15.02 -1.94 8.04
CA ALA A 19 -14.55 -0.66 8.56
C ALA A 19 -15.65 0.10 9.34
N LEU A 20 -16.86 0.15 8.79
CA LEU A 20 -18.01 0.78 9.43
C LEU A 20 -18.40 0.07 10.73
N LEU A 21 -18.42 -1.26 10.75
CA LEU A 21 -18.76 -2.04 11.94
C LEU A 21 -17.73 -1.83 13.06
N VAL A 22 -16.44 -1.83 12.73
CA VAL A 22 -15.37 -1.55 13.69
C VAL A 22 -15.49 -0.13 14.25
N TRP A 23 -15.75 0.86 13.39
CA TRP A 23 -15.96 2.24 13.81
C TRP A 23 -17.18 2.37 14.75
N LEU A 24 -18.31 1.77 14.39
CA LEU A 24 -19.52 1.75 15.22
C LEU A 24 -19.25 1.09 16.58
N ALA A 25 -18.58 -0.07 16.59
CA ALA A 25 -18.22 -0.77 17.83
C ALA A 25 -17.28 0.06 18.73
N THR A 26 -16.38 0.82 18.12
CA THR A 26 -15.48 1.71 18.88
C THR A 26 -16.24 2.89 19.49
N ILE A 27 -17.17 3.49 18.73
CA ILE A 27 -17.98 4.61 19.19
C ILE A 27 -18.95 4.19 20.30
N THR A 28 -19.57 3.01 20.19
CA THR A 28 -20.46 2.52 21.24
C THR A 28 -19.69 2.24 22.52
N PHE A 29 -18.48 1.68 22.44
CA PHE A 29 -17.61 1.46 23.61
C PHE A 29 -17.15 2.76 24.25
N THR A 30 -16.82 3.78 23.45
CA THR A 30 -16.36 5.09 23.93
C THR A 30 -17.50 6.05 24.29
N GLY A 31 -18.76 5.61 24.25
CA GLY A 31 -19.91 6.45 24.60
C GLY A 31 -20.13 7.64 23.65
N GLY A 32 -19.68 7.55 22.40
CA GLY A 32 -19.84 8.62 21.40
C GLY A 32 -18.65 9.58 21.28
N TYR A 33 -17.71 9.56 22.23
CA TYR A 33 -16.63 10.54 22.27
C TYR A 33 -15.58 10.29 21.16
N GLY A 34 -15.25 11.35 20.42
CA GLY A 34 -14.14 11.33 19.46
C GLY A 34 -14.44 10.67 18.10
N GLY A 35 -15.68 10.26 17.81
CA GLY A 35 -16.02 9.52 16.59
C GLY A 35 -15.59 10.18 15.27
N GLY A 36 -15.77 11.51 15.14
CA GLY A 36 -15.31 12.27 13.97
C GLY A 36 -13.78 12.41 13.90
N GLY A 37 -13.13 12.56 15.06
CA GLY A 37 -11.66 12.58 15.17
C GLY A 37 -11.04 11.24 14.76
N MET A 38 -11.68 10.12 15.10
CA MET A 38 -11.25 8.78 14.68
C MET A 38 -11.31 8.61 13.16
N ILE A 39 -12.37 9.07 12.50
CA ILE A 39 -12.45 9.03 11.02
C ILE A 39 -11.35 9.88 10.40
N THR A 40 -11.14 11.09 10.92
CA THR A 40 -10.11 12.01 10.44
C THR A 40 -8.73 11.37 10.55
N ALA A 41 -8.39 10.79 11.71
CA ALA A 41 -7.14 10.08 11.94
C ALA A 41 -7.01 8.84 11.05
N ALA A 42 -8.11 8.07 10.88
CA ALA A 42 -8.12 6.91 10.01
C ALA A 42 -7.85 7.28 8.55
N LEU A 43 -8.44 8.36 8.06
CA LEU A 43 -8.15 8.91 6.73
C LEU A 43 -6.70 9.37 6.61
N SER A 44 -6.15 10.03 7.63
CA SER A 44 -4.74 10.49 7.61
C SER A 44 -3.73 9.36 7.53
N LEU A 45 -4.03 8.19 8.12
CA LEU A 45 -3.12 7.04 8.12
C LEU A 45 -3.40 6.07 6.97
N ALA A 46 -4.66 5.89 6.58
CA ALA A 46 -5.02 4.95 5.53
C ALA A 46 -4.42 5.31 4.17
N VAL A 47 -4.13 6.60 3.91
CA VAL A 47 -3.53 7.05 2.64
C VAL A 47 -2.22 6.35 2.31
N PHE A 48 -1.34 6.16 3.30
CA PHE A 48 -0.03 5.55 3.09
C PHE A 48 -0.18 4.08 2.68
N THR A 49 -1.03 3.36 3.43
CA THR A 49 -1.39 1.98 3.13
C THR A 49 -2.09 1.83 1.79
N VAL A 50 -2.89 2.82 1.37
CA VAL A 50 -3.53 2.81 0.04
C VAL A 50 -2.53 3.02 -1.08
N ILE A 51 -1.58 3.97 -0.95
CA ILE A 51 -0.56 4.24 -1.96
C ILE A 51 0.27 2.98 -2.21
N VAL A 52 0.82 2.40 -1.14
CA VAL A 52 1.61 1.16 -1.22
C VAL A 52 0.75 -0.03 -1.64
N GLY A 53 -0.46 -0.13 -1.10
CA GLY A 53 -1.41 -1.18 -1.43
C GLY A 53 -1.78 -1.19 -2.92
N VAL A 54 -1.91 -0.04 -3.57
CA VAL A 54 -2.13 0.03 -5.02
C VAL A 54 -0.91 -0.47 -5.80
N GLY A 55 0.31 -0.12 -5.38
CA GLY A 55 1.54 -0.67 -5.98
C GLY A 55 1.61 -2.19 -5.88
N GLN A 56 1.43 -2.71 -4.67
CA GLN A 56 1.40 -4.15 -4.39
C GLN A 56 0.23 -4.85 -5.13
N MET A 57 -0.92 -4.19 -5.28
CA MET A 57 -2.07 -4.69 -6.04
C MET A 57 -1.68 -4.98 -7.49
N PHE A 58 -1.00 -4.05 -8.17
CA PHE A 58 -0.56 -4.27 -9.54
C PHE A 58 0.41 -5.45 -9.63
N VAL A 59 1.36 -5.58 -8.69
CA VAL A 59 2.31 -6.70 -8.64
C VAL A 59 1.59 -8.03 -8.44
N ILE A 60 0.71 -8.14 -7.44
CA ILE A 60 -0.09 -9.35 -7.16
C ILE A 60 -0.96 -9.72 -8.36
N THR A 61 -1.48 -8.72 -9.07
CA THR A 61 -2.34 -8.95 -10.24
C THR A 61 -1.62 -9.64 -11.39
N LEU A 62 -0.27 -9.58 -11.47
CA LEU A 62 0.52 -10.24 -12.52
C LEU A 62 0.48 -11.77 -12.46
N GLY A 63 -0.05 -12.37 -11.39
CA GLY A 63 -0.19 -13.82 -11.29
C GLY A 63 0.35 -14.40 -9.99
N PRO A 64 0.22 -15.73 -9.82
CA PRO A 64 0.60 -16.42 -8.59
C PRO A 64 2.07 -16.19 -8.23
N GLY A 65 2.34 -15.94 -6.95
CA GLY A 65 3.69 -15.78 -6.41
C GLY A 65 4.36 -14.43 -6.73
N ASN A 66 3.70 -13.51 -7.43
CA ASN A 66 4.19 -12.13 -7.55
C ASN A 66 3.76 -11.35 -6.30
N VAL A 67 4.73 -11.04 -5.45
CA VAL A 67 4.57 -10.16 -4.29
C VAL A 67 5.88 -9.39 -4.19
N ASP A 68 5.81 -8.08 -3.95
CA ASP A 68 6.99 -7.27 -3.66
C ASP A 68 7.18 -7.19 -2.14
N LEU A 69 8.13 -7.98 -1.62
CA LEU A 69 8.49 -7.98 -0.20
C LEU A 69 9.60 -6.97 0.15
N SER A 70 10.10 -6.23 -0.84
CA SER A 70 11.11 -5.19 -0.62
C SER A 70 10.50 -3.83 -0.26
N LEU A 71 9.18 -3.67 -0.42
CA LEU A 71 8.43 -2.45 -0.16
C LEU A 71 8.78 -1.77 1.19
N PRO A 72 8.88 -2.49 2.32
CA PRO A 72 9.27 -1.89 3.61
C PRO A 72 10.65 -1.24 3.59
N ALA A 73 11.65 -1.96 3.07
CA ALA A 73 13.01 -1.45 3.00
C ALA A 73 13.13 -0.30 1.99
N ASN A 74 12.36 -0.36 0.90
CA ASN A 74 12.26 0.72 -0.07
C ASN A 74 11.68 2.01 0.55
N ILE A 75 10.61 1.87 1.34
CA ILE A 75 10.00 2.98 2.08
C ILE A 75 11.02 3.60 3.05
N GLY A 76 11.75 2.78 3.82
CA GLY A 76 12.82 3.23 4.72
C GLY A 76 13.91 4.01 3.98
N LEU A 77 14.52 3.39 2.96
CA LEU A 77 15.58 4.03 2.18
C LEU A 77 15.13 5.32 1.50
N ALA A 78 13.95 5.32 0.88
CA ALA A 78 13.43 6.49 0.19
C ALA A 78 13.08 7.62 1.16
N SER A 79 12.64 7.30 2.38
CA SER A 79 12.43 8.29 3.44
C SER A 79 13.74 8.99 3.82
N ALA A 80 14.83 8.23 3.98
CA ALA A 80 16.15 8.77 4.30
C ALA A 80 16.71 9.62 3.13
N VAL A 81 16.56 9.15 1.88
CA VAL A 81 16.94 9.90 0.68
C VAL A 81 16.17 11.21 0.59
N ALA A 82 14.85 11.18 0.78
CA ALA A 82 14.01 12.38 0.77
C ALA A 82 14.49 13.40 1.81
N MET A 83 14.68 12.97 3.06
CA MET A 83 15.08 13.87 4.14
C MET A 83 16.47 14.46 3.91
N LYS A 84 17.46 13.68 3.46
CA LYS A 84 18.79 14.22 3.15
C LYS A 84 18.80 15.20 1.99
N VAL A 85 17.99 14.97 0.95
CA VAL A 85 17.92 15.87 -0.21
C VAL A 85 17.18 17.15 0.15
N MET A 86 16.13 17.05 0.96
CA MET A 86 15.36 18.21 1.41
C MET A 86 16.12 19.07 2.41
N ASP A 87 16.86 18.45 3.35
CA ASP A 87 17.69 19.10 4.39
C ASP A 87 16.98 20.27 5.12
N GLY A 88 15.70 20.09 5.44
CA GLY A 88 14.88 21.12 6.10
C GLY A 88 14.53 22.34 5.22
N ASN A 89 14.90 22.37 3.95
CA ASN A 89 14.66 23.48 3.02
C ASN A 89 13.42 23.26 2.15
N ASP A 90 12.45 24.18 2.22
CA ASP A 90 11.21 24.12 1.45
C ASP A 90 11.44 24.19 -0.08
N ALA A 91 12.50 24.87 -0.53
CA ALA A 91 12.84 24.94 -1.95
C ALA A 91 13.24 23.56 -2.53
N MET A 92 13.71 22.65 -1.68
CA MET A 92 14.18 21.33 -2.07
C MET A 92 13.08 20.26 -2.05
N ILE A 93 11.83 20.61 -1.69
CA ILE A 93 10.73 19.64 -1.59
C ILE A 93 10.52 18.88 -2.89
N ALA A 94 10.44 19.57 -4.03
CA ALA A 94 10.24 18.93 -5.33
C ALA A 94 11.40 17.98 -5.68
N VAL A 95 12.64 18.41 -5.41
CA VAL A 95 13.85 17.61 -5.68
C VAL A 95 13.90 16.38 -4.77
N GLY A 96 13.56 16.54 -3.48
CA GLY A 96 13.49 15.44 -2.52
C GLY A 96 12.43 14.40 -2.87
N LEU A 97 11.24 14.84 -3.29
CA LEU A 97 10.19 13.93 -3.78
C LEU A 97 10.62 13.18 -5.04
N LEU A 98 11.23 13.88 -6.01
CA LEU A 98 11.76 13.24 -7.23
C LEU A 98 12.88 12.24 -6.90
N ALA A 99 13.77 12.57 -5.98
CA ALA A 99 14.85 11.67 -5.54
C ALA A 99 14.30 10.42 -4.85
N ALA A 100 13.28 10.57 -4.00
CA ALA A 100 12.62 9.45 -3.33
C ALA A 100 11.91 8.52 -4.32
N VAL A 101 11.18 9.09 -5.28
CA VAL A 101 10.53 8.33 -6.36
C VAL A 101 11.56 7.64 -7.25
N ALA A 102 12.64 8.33 -7.61
CA ALA A 102 13.72 7.75 -8.42
C ALA A 102 14.43 6.60 -7.69
N CYS A 103 14.70 6.76 -6.39
CA CYS A 103 15.21 5.68 -5.53
C CYS A 103 14.27 4.47 -5.55
N GLY A 104 12.98 4.71 -5.36
CA GLY A 104 11.95 3.68 -5.42
C GLY A 104 11.88 2.97 -6.78
N MET A 105 11.94 3.73 -7.88
CA MET A 105 11.98 3.17 -9.23
C MET A 105 13.22 2.30 -9.43
N ALA A 106 14.39 2.73 -8.94
CA ALA A 106 15.62 1.95 -9.03
C ALA A 106 15.51 0.63 -8.27
N VAL A 107 14.94 0.63 -7.07
CA VAL A 107 14.66 -0.57 -6.29
C VAL A 107 13.70 -1.52 -7.03
N GLY A 108 12.58 -1.00 -7.52
CA GLY A 108 11.60 -1.79 -8.27
C GLY A 108 12.17 -2.38 -9.56
N ALA A 109 12.95 -1.60 -10.30
CA ALA A 109 13.67 -2.05 -11.48
C ALA A 109 14.67 -3.16 -11.15
N ALA A 110 15.47 -2.98 -10.08
CA ALA A 110 16.43 -3.99 -9.61
C ALA A 110 15.75 -5.30 -9.21
N ASN A 111 14.62 -5.24 -8.49
CA ASN A 111 13.83 -6.42 -8.15
C ASN A 111 13.42 -7.21 -9.38
N TYR A 112 12.86 -6.53 -10.39
CA TYR A 112 12.46 -7.23 -11.60
C TYR A 112 13.64 -7.77 -12.40
N LEU A 113 14.76 -7.03 -12.45
CA LEU A 113 15.98 -7.51 -13.07
C LEU A 113 16.51 -8.78 -12.39
N LEU A 114 16.48 -8.87 -11.07
CA LEU A 114 16.83 -10.08 -10.33
C LEU A 114 15.92 -11.25 -10.71
N ILE A 115 14.59 -11.01 -10.73
CA ILE A 115 13.59 -12.02 -11.10
C ILE A 115 13.84 -12.53 -12.53
N TRP A 116 14.05 -11.62 -13.47
CA TRP A 116 14.20 -11.94 -14.88
C TRP A 116 15.55 -12.58 -15.21
N ALA A 117 16.65 -11.99 -14.74
CA ALA A 117 18.01 -12.43 -15.06
C ALA A 117 18.37 -13.74 -14.35
N LEU A 118 18.02 -13.88 -13.07
CA LEU A 118 18.38 -15.07 -12.27
C LEU A 118 17.30 -16.16 -12.29
N ARG A 119 16.12 -15.86 -12.86
CA ARG A 119 14.98 -16.79 -12.94
C ARG A 119 14.51 -17.31 -11.57
N ILE A 120 14.69 -16.49 -10.53
CA ILE A 120 14.29 -16.81 -9.15
C ILE A 120 12.81 -16.40 -8.94
N PRO A 121 12.02 -17.16 -8.14
CA PRO A 121 10.66 -16.77 -7.77
C PRO A 121 10.58 -15.34 -7.17
N PRO A 122 9.55 -14.54 -7.50
CA PRO A 122 9.50 -13.13 -7.09
C PRO A 122 9.53 -12.87 -5.58
N ILE A 123 8.85 -13.71 -4.80
CA ILE A 123 8.87 -13.64 -3.33
C ILE A 123 10.30 -13.73 -2.80
N ILE A 124 11.10 -14.70 -3.29
CA ILE A 124 12.48 -14.89 -2.84
C ILE A 124 13.35 -13.72 -3.29
N ALA A 125 13.24 -13.32 -4.56
CA ALA A 125 14.04 -12.22 -5.09
C ALA A 125 13.80 -10.90 -4.33
N THR A 126 12.54 -10.55 -4.08
CA THR A 126 12.19 -9.29 -3.40
C THR A 126 12.44 -9.33 -1.90
N LEU A 127 12.29 -10.49 -1.25
CA LEU A 127 12.66 -10.64 0.17
C LEU A 127 14.17 -10.53 0.36
N SER A 128 14.96 -11.21 -0.47
CA SER A 128 16.41 -11.10 -0.45
C SER A 128 16.89 -9.67 -0.75
N ALA A 129 16.29 -9.01 -1.74
CA ALA A 129 16.57 -7.61 -2.04
C ALA A 129 16.22 -6.70 -0.84
N SER A 130 15.15 -6.98 -0.11
CA SER A 130 14.76 -6.22 1.08
C SER A 130 15.89 -6.14 2.11
N PHE A 131 16.61 -7.24 2.36
CA PHE A 131 17.74 -7.22 3.30
C PHE A 131 18.92 -6.38 2.80
N ILE A 132 19.19 -6.42 1.49
CA ILE A 132 20.25 -5.59 0.87
C ILE A 132 19.88 -4.12 0.98
N ILE A 133 18.64 -3.76 0.62
CA ILE A 133 18.13 -2.39 0.66
C ILE A 133 18.11 -1.88 2.11
N GLN A 134 17.66 -2.70 3.06
CA GLN A 134 17.65 -2.34 4.48
C GLN A 134 19.08 -2.13 5.02
N SER A 135 20.06 -2.93 4.59
CA SER A 135 21.47 -2.72 4.96
C SER A 135 22.02 -1.39 4.41
N ILE A 136 21.66 -1.06 3.17
CA ILE A 136 21.98 0.24 2.56
C ILE A 136 21.32 1.37 3.35
N ASP A 137 20.05 1.22 3.71
CA ASP A 137 19.30 2.20 4.50
C ASP A 137 19.92 2.41 5.88
N ILE A 138 20.27 1.35 6.62
CA ILE A 138 20.98 1.45 7.90
C ILE A 138 22.30 2.23 7.74
N SER A 139 23.06 1.92 6.69
CA SER A 139 24.36 2.55 6.44
C SER A 139 24.21 4.01 6.02
N TYR A 140 23.21 4.30 5.19
CA TYR A 140 22.93 5.63 4.68
C TYR A 140 22.25 6.52 5.74
N GLY A 141 21.26 6.01 6.45
CA GLY A 141 20.48 6.70 7.49
C GLY A 141 21.17 6.78 8.85
N ARG A 142 22.42 6.31 8.98
CA ARG A 142 23.16 6.36 10.25
C ARG A 142 23.29 7.78 10.78
N GLY A 143 22.77 8.02 11.98
CA GLY A 143 22.81 9.34 12.62
C GLY A 143 21.88 10.38 11.98
N LEU A 144 20.95 9.96 11.12
CA LEU A 144 20.03 10.87 10.45
C LEU A 144 19.04 11.48 11.46
N GLN A 145 19.19 12.77 11.71
CA GLN A 145 18.28 13.58 12.54
C GLN A 145 17.79 14.81 11.77
N ILE A 146 17.59 14.64 10.46
CA ILE A 146 17.12 15.71 9.59
C ILE A 146 15.60 15.78 9.71
N LYS A 147 15.10 16.93 10.14
CA LYS A 147 13.65 17.20 10.16
C LYS A 147 13.19 17.53 8.75
N PRO A 148 11.96 17.15 8.36
CA PRO A 148 11.40 17.58 7.10
C PRO A 148 11.28 19.11 7.05
N PRO A 149 11.34 19.70 5.83
CA PRO A 149 11.05 21.10 5.64
C PRO A 149 9.68 21.49 6.25
N PRO A 150 9.56 22.66 6.89
CA PRO A 150 8.31 23.07 7.54
C PRO A 150 7.11 23.06 6.60
N GLY A 151 7.26 23.55 5.37
CA GLY A 151 6.22 23.54 4.35
C GLY A 151 5.78 22.13 3.98
N PHE A 152 6.72 21.18 3.88
CA PHE A 152 6.42 19.79 3.59
C PHE A 152 5.68 19.10 4.75
N ALA A 153 6.17 19.26 5.99
CA ALA A 153 5.54 18.67 7.18
C ALA A 153 4.13 19.24 7.43
N ASN A 154 3.94 20.52 7.13
CA ASN A 154 2.63 21.16 7.21
C ASN A 154 1.69 20.63 6.12
N PHE A 155 2.18 20.49 4.89
CA PHE A 155 1.42 19.90 3.78
C PHE A 155 0.96 18.47 4.08
N THR A 156 1.83 17.61 4.59
CA THR A 156 1.48 16.21 4.89
C THR A 156 0.46 16.08 6.03
N ASN A 157 0.37 17.08 6.91
CA ASN A 157 -0.60 17.13 8.01
C ASN A 157 -1.78 18.08 7.74
N TRP A 158 -1.86 18.67 6.53
CA TRP A 158 -2.85 19.69 6.23
C TRP A 158 -4.25 19.09 6.12
N GLN A 159 -5.24 19.75 6.73
CA GLN A 159 -6.64 19.35 6.75
C GLN A 159 -7.55 20.52 6.35
N ILE A 160 -8.60 20.21 5.60
CA ILE A 160 -9.67 21.14 5.23
C ILE A 160 -10.98 20.57 5.77
N LEU A 161 -11.62 21.29 6.70
CA LEU A 161 -12.88 20.85 7.33
C LEU A 161 -12.80 19.43 7.95
N GLY A 162 -11.65 19.08 8.53
CA GLY A 162 -11.40 17.75 9.11
C GLY A 162 -11.06 16.65 8.10
N ILE A 163 -10.96 16.96 6.81
CA ILE A 163 -10.53 16.01 5.78
C ILE A 163 -9.05 16.26 5.45
N PRO A 164 -8.16 15.25 5.62
CA PRO A 164 -6.76 15.38 5.24
C PRO A 164 -6.61 15.65 3.74
N VAL A 165 -5.80 16.65 3.37
CA VAL A 165 -5.56 16.99 1.96
C VAL A 165 -4.86 15.83 1.25
N LEU A 166 -3.96 15.11 1.93
CA LEU A 166 -3.39 13.87 1.41
C LEU A 166 -4.47 12.82 1.08
N ALA A 167 -5.56 12.73 1.83
CA ALA A 167 -6.64 11.79 1.52
C ALA A 167 -7.35 12.15 0.21
N ILE A 168 -7.59 13.44 -0.03
CA ILE A 168 -8.17 13.93 -1.28
C ILE A 168 -7.24 13.62 -2.46
N LEU A 169 -5.94 13.91 -2.33
CA LEU A 169 -4.94 13.63 -3.37
C LEU A 169 -4.81 12.13 -3.64
N THR A 170 -4.84 11.29 -2.60
CA THR A 170 -4.81 9.82 -2.76
C THR A 170 -6.07 9.33 -3.45
N VAL A 171 -7.25 9.92 -3.19
CA VAL A 171 -8.48 9.57 -3.92
C VAL A 171 -8.30 9.88 -5.41
N LEU A 172 -7.81 11.06 -5.77
CA LEU A 172 -7.53 11.42 -7.17
C LEU A 172 -6.52 10.46 -7.82
N PHE A 173 -5.46 10.12 -7.10
CA PHE A 173 -4.47 9.12 -7.53
C PHE A 173 -5.12 7.75 -7.78
N THR A 174 -5.95 7.24 -6.86
CA THR A 174 -6.61 5.94 -7.03
C THR A 174 -7.65 5.92 -8.15
N ILE A 175 -8.31 7.06 -8.42
CA ILE A 175 -9.15 7.21 -9.63
C ILE A 175 -8.27 7.06 -10.88
N GLY A 176 -7.11 7.72 -10.92
CA GLY A 176 -6.11 7.56 -11.97
C GLY A 176 -5.65 6.11 -12.14
N ALA A 177 -5.35 5.42 -11.03
CA ALA A 177 -4.97 4.00 -11.04
C ALA A 177 -6.09 3.10 -11.55
N ALA A 178 -7.35 3.37 -11.18
CA ALA A 178 -8.50 2.63 -11.68
C ALA A 178 -8.71 2.84 -13.20
N ILE A 179 -8.54 4.06 -13.69
CA ILE A 179 -8.57 4.37 -15.13
C ILE A 179 -7.42 3.66 -15.85
N ALA A 180 -6.20 3.70 -15.29
CA ALA A 180 -5.05 3.02 -15.85
C ALA A 180 -5.29 1.51 -15.96
N LEU A 181 -5.87 0.91 -14.92
CA LEU A 181 -6.20 -0.51 -14.88
C LEU A 181 -7.28 -0.90 -15.90
N GLN A 182 -8.37 -0.13 -15.99
CA GLN A 182 -9.56 -0.50 -16.78
C GLN A 182 -9.51 -0.01 -18.23
N ARG A 183 -8.89 1.14 -18.49
CA ARG A 183 -8.98 1.83 -19.78
C ARG A 183 -7.67 1.90 -20.56
N MET A 184 -6.51 1.82 -19.90
CA MET A 184 -5.22 1.87 -20.60
C MET A 184 -4.74 0.49 -21.07
N ILE A 185 -3.92 0.47 -22.11
CA ILE A 185 -3.28 -0.75 -22.65
C ILE A 185 -2.41 -1.43 -21.58
N TYR A 186 -1.71 -0.63 -20.77
CA TYR A 186 -0.91 -1.13 -19.65
C TYR A 186 -1.76 -1.96 -18.67
N GLY A 187 -2.88 -1.41 -18.18
CA GLY A 187 -3.75 -2.12 -17.23
C GLY A 187 -4.37 -3.39 -17.79
N ARG A 188 -4.85 -3.35 -19.05
CA ARG A 188 -5.34 -4.55 -19.74
C ARG A 188 -4.26 -5.62 -19.90
N SER A 189 -3.03 -5.21 -20.19
CA SER A 189 -1.87 -6.11 -20.27
C SER A 189 -1.56 -6.75 -18.92
N VAL A 190 -1.58 -5.99 -17.82
CA VAL A 190 -1.38 -6.52 -16.46
C VAL A 190 -2.43 -7.57 -16.12
N LEU A 191 -3.72 -7.27 -16.39
CA LEU A 191 -4.82 -8.22 -16.16
C LEU A 191 -4.68 -9.48 -17.02
N ALA A 192 -4.33 -9.34 -18.30
CA ALA A 192 -4.15 -10.48 -19.20
C ALA A 192 -3.00 -11.40 -18.76
N ILE A 193 -1.85 -10.82 -18.39
CA ILE A 193 -0.70 -11.57 -17.86
C ILE A 193 -1.10 -12.35 -16.61
N GLY A 194 -1.86 -11.71 -15.71
CA GLY A 194 -2.36 -12.33 -14.50
C GLY A 194 -3.33 -13.48 -14.71
N GLN A 195 -4.12 -13.45 -15.79
CA GLN A 195 -5.03 -14.54 -16.13
C GLN A 195 -4.28 -15.73 -16.73
N ASN A 196 -3.41 -15.48 -17.70
CA ASN A 196 -2.56 -16.52 -18.28
C ASN A 196 -1.38 -15.88 -19.04
N ILE A 197 -0.18 -16.05 -18.48
CA ILE A 197 1.06 -15.49 -19.04
C ILE A 197 1.36 -15.98 -20.46
N ARG A 198 1.08 -17.26 -20.76
CA ARG A 198 1.31 -17.85 -22.10
C ARG A 198 0.32 -17.29 -23.12
N ALA A 199 -0.95 -17.20 -22.76
CA ALA A 199 -1.98 -16.63 -23.63
C ALA A 199 -1.74 -15.14 -23.90
N ALA A 200 -1.34 -14.37 -22.88
CA ALA A 200 -0.98 -12.96 -23.04
C ALA A 200 0.21 -12.79 -24.00
N TRP A 201 1.23 -13.65 -23.87
CA TRP A 201 2.38 -13.63 -24.78
C TRP A 201 2.00 -13.96 -26.24
N LEU A 202 1.19 -15.01 -26.44
CA LEU A 202 0.67 -15.36 -27.77
C LEU A 202 -0.24 -14.28 -28.38
N ALA A 203 -0.92 -13.49 -27.54
CA ALA A 203 -1.71 -12.33 -27.94
C ALA A 203 -0.87 -11.06 -28.21
N GLY A 204 0.46 -11.16 -28.20
CA GLY A 204 1.38 -10.06 -28.54
C GLY A 204 1.72 -9.13 -27.37
N VAL A 205 1.32 -9.46 -26.14
CA VAL A 205 1.72 -8.67 -24.96
C VAL A 205 3.20 -8.89 -24.67
N ASN A 206 3.97 -7.81 -24.59
CA ASN A 206 5.34 -7.88 -24.10
C ASN A 206 5.36 -8.07 -22.58
N VAL A 207 5.22 -9.33 -22.16
CA VAL A 207 5.17 -9.73 -20.75
C VAL A 207 6.36 -9.19 -19.96
N GLY A 208 7.56 -9.25 -20.53
CA GLY A 208 8.78 -8.80 -19.88
C GLY A 208 8.74 -7.31 -19.53
N ARG A 209 8.37 -6.48 -20.50
CA ARG A 209 8.26 -5.03 -20.33
C ARG A 209 7.16 -4.66 -19.32
N ILE A 210 6.00 -5.30 -19.38
CA ILE A 210 4.89 -4.98 -18.49
C ILE A 210 5.22 -5.33 -17.05
N ARG A 211 5.83 -6.50 -16.79
CA ARG A 211 6.26 -6.86 -15.44
C ARG A 211 7.35 -5.91 -14.92
N PHE A 212 8.34 -5.53 -15.75
CA PHE A 212 9.34 -4.52 -15.38
C PHE A 212 8.70 -3.19 -14.96
N LEU A 213 7.79 -2.66 -15.78
CA LEU A 213 7.09 -1.41 -15.47
C LEU A 213 6.25 -1.54 -14.20
N THR A 214 5.65 -2.70 -13.95
CA THR A 214 4.81 -2.95 -12.77
C THR A 214 5.63 -2.94 -11.48
N TYR A 215 6.77 -3.63 -11.45
CA TYR A 215 7.68 -3.60 -10.29
C TYR A 215 8.30 -2.22 -10.10
N THR A 216 8.67 -1.54 -11.19
CA THR A 216 9.20 -0.16 -11.14
C THR A 216 8.15 0.81 -10.58
N LEU A 217 6.88 0.68 -10.98
CA LEU A 217 5.77 1.48 -10.46
C LEU A 217 5.50 1.18 -8.97
N SER A 218 5.53 -0.10 -8.56
CA SER A 218 5.42 -0.49 -7.15
C SER A 218 6.52 0.17 -6.32
N GLY A 219 7.77 0.09 -6.81
CA GLY A 219 8.91 0.75 -6.20
C GLY A 219 8.75 2.28 -6.13
N ALA A 220 8.30 2.92 -7.21
CA ALA A 220 8.03 4.36 -7.25
C ALA A 220 7.02 4.80 -6.19
N LEU A 221 5.93 4.02 -6.01
CA LEU A 221 4.91 4.29 -5.01
C LEU A 221 5.42 4.08 -3.59
N GLY A 222 6.23 3.04 -3.33
CA GLY A 222 6.93 2.89 -2.06
C GLY A 222 7.91 4.03 -1.78
N GLY A 223 8.58 4.55 -2.82
CA GLY A 223 9.48 5.69 -2.70
C GLY A 223 8.75 6.99 -2.36
N LEU A 224 7.64 7.26 -3.05
CA LEU A 224 6.74 8.37 -2.72
C LEU A 224 6.20 8.25 -1.30
N ASP A 225 5.73 7.06 -0.92
CA ASP A 225 5.17 6.80 0.40
C ASP A 225 6.19 7.03 1.52
N GLY A 226 7.44 6.57 1.35
CA GLY A 226 8.52 6.84 2.29
C GLY A 226 8.80 8.33 2.51
N ALA A 227 8.78 9.14 1.45
CA ALA A 227 8.91 10.58 1.59
C ALA A 227 7.71 11.21 2.34
N LEU A 228 6.49 10.81 1.98
CA LEU A 228 5.27 11.32 2.63
C LEU A 228 5.19 10.92 4.11
N LEU A 229 5.57 9.69 4.44
CA LEU A 229 5.66 9.19 5.82
C LEU A 229 6.66 9.98 6.65
N ALA A 230 7.85 10.27 6.11
CA ALA A 230 8.84 11.09 6.80
C ALA A 230 8.35 12.52 7.06
N GLY A 231 7.62 13.11 6.11
CA GLY A 231 6.96 14.41 6.31
C GLY A 231 5.89 14.35 7.40
N TYR A 232 5.05 13.31 7.37
CA TYR A 232 3.95 13.12 8.32
C TYR A 232 4.42 12.90 9.75
N PHE A 233 5.36 11.96 9.96
CA PHE A 233 5.94 11.63 11.26
C PHE A 233 7.07 12.58 11.70
N ARG A 234 7.36 13.61 10.91
CA ARG A 234 8.36 14.65 11.20
C ARG A 234 9.79 14.11 11.35
N GLY A 235 10.12 13.07 10.60
CA GLY A 235 11.45 12.47 10.57
C GLY A 235 11.46 11.15 9.81
N ALA A 236 12.64 10.76 9.34
CA ALA A 236 12.86 9.43 8.76
C ALA A 236 13.51 8.51 9.80
N ASN A 237 13.10 7.25 9.81
CA ASN A 237 13.76 6.17 10.53
C ASN A 237 13.77 4.91 9.66
N VAL A 238 14.76 4.05 9.90
CA VAL A 238 14.97 2.81 9.11
C VAL A 238 13.74 1.88 9.19
N ASP A 239 13.03 1.93 10.30
CA ASP A 239 11.88 1.06 10.56
C ASP A 239 10.54 1.61 10.05
N ILE A 240 10.50 2.79 9.42
CA ILE A 240 9.24 3.47 9.03
C ILE A 240 8.37 2.61 8.10
N GLY A 241 9.00 1.74 7.31
CA GLY A 241 8.34 0.87 6.35
C GLY A 241 7.88 -0.48 6.91
N ASN A 242 8.34 -0.90 8.09
CA ASN A 242 8.17 -2.27 8.58
C ASN A 242 6.69 -2.68 8.71
N GLU A 243 5.83 -1.74 9.13
CA GLU A 243 4.39 -1.98 9.27
C GLU A 243 3.71 -2.31 7.93
N TYR A 244 4.29 -1.88 6.81
CA TYR A 244 3.73 -2.05 5.47
C TYR A 244 4.06 -3.40 4.83
N LEU A 245 4.94 -4.21 5.41
CA LEU A 245 5.33 -5.53 4.86
C LEU A 245 4.10 -6.42 4.68
N LEU A 246 3.40 -6.68 5.77
CA LEU A 246 2.20 -7.51 5.78
C LEU A 246 0.95 -6.70 5.48
N ALA A 247 0.89 -5.43 5.90
CA ALA A 247 -0.28 -4.60 5.68
C ALA A 247 -0.55 -4.37 4.19
N SER A 248 0.49 -4.16 3.37
CA SER A 248 0.34 -3.97 1.92
C SER A 248 -0.30 -5.17 1.23
N ILE A 249 0.05 -6.39 1.65
CA ILE A 249 -0.53 -7.63 1.13
C ILE A 249 -1.95 -7.78 1.66
N ALA A 250 -2.13 -7.59 2.97
CA ALA A 250 -3.42 -7.75 3.64
C ALA A 250 -4.48 -6.84 3.02
N VAL A 251 -4.20 -5.56 2.77
CA VAL A 251 -5.19 -4.65 2.17
C VAL A 251 -5.58 -5.03 0.75
N VAL A 252 -4.63 -5.56 -0.03
CA VAL A 252 -4.91 -6.03 -1.40
C VAL A 252 -5.83 -7.24 -1.38
N VAL A 253 -5.56 -8.21 -0.49
CA VAL A 253 -6.33 -9.45 -0.38
C VAL A 253 -7.70 -9.20 0.25
N ILE A 254 -7.78 -8.45 1.36
CA ILE A 254 -9.03 -8.05 2.02
C ILE A 254 -9.87 -7.18 1.07
N GLY A 255 -9.22 -6.34 0.27
CA GLY A 255 -9.87 -5.55 -0.78
C GLY A 255 -10.45 -6.38 -1.93
N GLY A 256 -10.18 -7.69 -1.97
CA GLY A 256 -10.75 -8.62 -2.94
C GLY A 256 -10.00 -8.70 -4.27
N THR A 257 -8.75 -8.25 -4.32
CA THR A 257 -7.84 -8.56 -5.44
C THR A 257 -7.42 -10.01 -5.35
N SER A 258 -7.39 -10.72 -6.48
CA SER A 258 -7.06 -12.14 -6.49
C SER A 258 -5.56 -12.36 -6.42
N VAL A 259 -5.10 -13.12 -5.42
CA VAL A 259 -3.70 -13.58 -5.31
C VAL A 259 -3.31 -14.53 -6.45
N ALA A 260 -4.30 -15.18 -7.06
CA ALA A 260 -4.10 -15.99 -8.26
C ALA A 260 -3.82 -15.15 -9.52
N GLY A 261 -4.01 -13.82 -9.46
CA GLY A 261 -3.80 -12.91 -10.58
C GLY A 261 -5.05 -12.58 -11.40
N GLY A 262 -4.90 -11.60 -12.29
CA GLY A 262 -5.87 -11.29 -13.35
C GLY A 262 -7.16 -10.61 -12.91
N LYS A 263 -7.35 -10.37 -11.60
CA LYS A 263 -8.50 -9.65 -11.03
C LYS A 263 -8.02 -8.68 -9.94
N ALA A 264 -8.09 -7.39 -10.24
CA ALA A 264 -7.69 -6.30 -9.35
C ALA A 264 -8.88 -5.45 -8.92
N ASN A 265 -8.79 -4.86 -7.72
CA ASN A 265 -9.89 -4.12 -7.11
C ASN A 265 -9.41 -2.88 -6.34
N VAL A 266 -9.29 -1.75 -7.05
CA VAL A 266 -8.78 -0.49 -6.49
C VAL A 266 -9.67 0.06 -5.34
N PRO A 267 -11.01 0.14 -5.46
CA PRO A 267 -11.85 0.59 -4.35
C PRO A 267 -11.73 -0.30 -3.10
N GLY A 268 -11.49 -1.60 -3.29
CA GLY A 268 -11.27 -2.52 -2.18
C GLY A 268 -10.03 -2.21 -1.34
N VAL A 269 -8.97 -1.66 -1.94
CA VAL A 269 -7.76 -1.27 -1.20
C VAL A 269 -8.08 -0.17 -0.18
N TRP A 270 -8.94 0.80 -0.53
CA TRP A 270 -9.40 1.83 0.39
C TRP A 270 -10.19 1.26 1.57
N GLY A 271 -11.20 0.43 1.29
CA GLY A 271 -12.03 -0.15 2.34
C GLY A 271 -11.22 -1.02 3.29
N ALA A 272 -10.27 -1.80 2.75
CA ALA A 272 -9.38 -2.63 3.56
C ALA A 272 -8.37 -1.82 4.38
N ALA A 273 -7.80 -0.74 3.82
CA ALA A 273 -6.91 0.15 4.56
C ALA A 273 -7.64 0.84 5.72
N LEU A 274 -8.84 1.38 5.47
CA LEU A 274 -9.68 1.97 6.52
C LEU A 274 -10.05 0.94 7.58
N PHE A 275 -10.43 -0.27 7.18
CA PHE A 275 -10.73 -1.36 8.10
C PHE A 275 -9.54 -1.68 9.01
N LEU A 276 -8.34 -1.88 8.45
CA LEU A 276 -7.15 -2.21 9.26
C LEU A 276 -6.77 -1.06 10.20
N VAL A 277 -6.79 0.19 9.73
CA VAL A 277 -6.45 1.34 10.58
C VAL A 277 -7.45 1.48 11.72
N LEU A 278 -8.76 1.46 11.42
CA LEU A 278 -9.81 1.55 12.43
C LEU A 278 -9.76 0.38 13.41
N LEU A 279 -9.42 -0.83 12.94
CA LEU A 279 -9.27 -2.01 13.79
C LEU A 279 -8.12 -1.83 14.77
N LEU A 280 -6.95 -1.38 14.30
CA LEU A 280 -5.81 -1.11 15.16
C LEU A 280 -6.11 0.00 16.17
N THR A 281 -6.83 1.05 15.75
CA THR A 281 -7.31 2.11 16.65
C THR A 281 -8.29 1.56 17.68
N MET A 282 -9.25 0.72 17.30
CA MET A 282 -10.20 0.08 18.21
C MET A 282 -9.47 -0.76 19.27
N LEU A 283 -8.58 -1.66 18.83
CA LEU A 283 -7.82 -2.52 19.74
C LEU A 283 -6.93 -1.70 20.69
N ASN A 284 -6.40 -0.56 20.23
CA ASN A 284 -5.68 0.37 21.09
C ASN A 284 -6.60 1.02 22.13
N THR A 285 -7.73 1.57 21.70
CA THR A 285 -8.74 2.19 22.57
C THR A 285 -9.28 1.24 23.63
N PHE A 286 -9.38 -0.06 23.31
CA PHE A 286 -9.85 -1.09 24.25
C PHE A 286 -8.77 -1.53 25.24
N GLY A 287 -7.58 -0.91 25.21
CA GLY A 287 -6.48 -1.22 26.12
C GLY A 287 -5.77 -2.54 25.82
N VAL A 288 -5.93 -3.09 24.61
CA VAL A 288 -5.30 -4.36 24.22
C VAL A 288 -3.80 -4.15 24.03
N SER A 289 -3.00 -4.97 24.72
CA SER A 289 -1.55 -4.96 24.64
C SER A 289 -1.05 -5.22 23.20
N ALA A 290 0.14 -4.72 22.87
CA ALA A 290 0.68 -4.82 21.51
C ALA A 290 0.79 -6.27 21.00
N GLY A 291 1.21 -7.21 21.87
CA GLY A 291 1.29 -8.63 21.52
C GLY A 291 -0.07 -9.24 21.19
N VAL A 292 -1.10 -8.94 21.99
CA VAL A 292 -2.47 -9.42 21.74
C VAL A 292 -3.06 -8.74 20.51
N ARG A 293 -2.73 -7.47 20.24
CA ARG A 293 -3.17 -6.76 19.03
C ARG A 293 -2.63 -7.43 17.76
N LEU A 294 -1.36 -7.83 17.74
CA LEU A 294 -0.77 -8.57 16.62
C LEU A 294 -1.45 -9.93 16.44
N LEU A 295 -1.69 -10.66 17.52
CA LEU A 295 -2.40 -11.94 17.49
C LEU A 295 -3.82 -11.78 16.91
N LEU A 296 -4.59 -10.82 17.42
CA LEU A 296 -5.96 -10.55 16.94
C LEU A 296 -5.97 -10.10 15.48
N THR A 297 -5.05 -9.21 15.09
CA THR A 297 -4.92 -8.75 13.70
C THR A 297 -4.63 -9.93 12.78
N GLY A 298 -3.72 -10.83 13.17
CA GLY A 298 -3.43 -12.06 12.42
C GLY A 298 -4.65 -12.98 12.30
N LEU A 299 -5.35 -13.27 13.42
CA LEU A 299 -6.56 -14.09 13.41
C LEU A 299 -7.67 -13.49 12.54
N ILE A 300 -7.86 -12.18 12.60
CA ILE A 300 -8.85 -11.47 11.78
C ILE A 300 -8.50 -11.57 10.30
N ILE A 301 -7.23 -11.35 9.93
CA ILE A 301 -6.78 -11.50 8.53
C ILE A 301 -7.05 -12.93 8.05
N VAL A 302 -6.69 -13.95 8.83
CA VAL A 302 -6.97 -15.36 8.50
C VAL A 302 -8.47 -15.59 8.33
N GLY A 303 -9.29 -15.10 9.26
CA GLY A 303 -10.75 -15.23 9.20
C GLY A 303 -11.36 -14.58 7.96
N VAL A 304 -10.94 -13.36 7.63
CA VAL A 304 -11.41 -12.64 6.44
C VAL A 304 -11.00 -13.38 5.16
N ILE A 305 -9.76 -13.85 5.07
CA ILE A 305 -9.27 -14.59 3.91
C ILE A 305 -10.01 -15.93 3.76
N ALA A 306 -10.24 -16.66 4.85
CA ALA A 306 -10.99 -17.92 4.82
C ALA A 306 -12.43 -17.72 4.34
N ALA A 307 -13.11 -16.69 4.86
CA ALA A 307 -14.47 -16.34 4.47
C ALA A 307 -14.56 -15.88 2.99
N ALA A 308 -13.58 -15.11 2.52
CA ALA A 308 -13.53 -14.61 1.14
C ALA A 308 -13.07 -15.68 0.13
N GLY A 309 -12.16 -16.57 0.53
CA GLY A 309 -11.58 -17.63 -0.30
C GLY A 309 -12.49 -18.84 -0.48
N GLY A 310 -13.36 -19.14 0.50
CA GLY A 310 -14.25 -20.31 0.49
C GLY A 310 -15.31 -20.32 -0.61
N GLN A 311 -15.62 -19.19 -1.24
CA GLN A 311 -16.72 -19.09 -2.22
C GLN A 311 -16.37 -19.53 -3.65
N LYS A 312 -15.10 -19.86 -3.96
CA LYS A 312 -14.68 -20.19 -5.35
C LYS A 312 -14.17 -21.61 -5.59
N ALA A 313 -13.97 -22.42 -4.55
CA ALA A 313 -13.50 -23.79 -4.72
C ALA A 313 -14.60 -24.81 -5.10
N LEU A 314 -15.87 -24.37 -5.19
CA LEU A 314 -17.04 -25.23 -5.45
C LEU A 314 -17.81 -24.88 -6.74
N ARG A 315 -17.18 -24.22 -7.72
CA ARG A 315 -17.77 -24.02 -9.06
C ARG A 315 -16.75 -24.21 -10.16
#